data_AF-A0A258WYG8-F1
#
_entry.id   AF-A0A258WYG8-F1
#
_cell.length_a   1.000
_cell.length_b   1.000
_cell.length_c   1.000
_cell.angle_alpha   90.00
_cell.angle_beta   90.00
_cell.angle_gamma   90.00
#
_symmetry.space_group_name_H-M   'P 1'
#
loop_
_entity.id
_entity.type
_entity.pdbx_description
1 polymer ?
#
loop_
_entity_poly.entity_id
_entity_poly.type
_entity_poly.pdbx_seq_one_letter_code
_entity_poly.pdbx_strand_id
1 'polypeptide(L)'
;METITLNPQILSMTEFGSNINRNDETDNHYIPGVCNIGKEEIKRRKVAALASLVVTVILIMVLLLLPENRLWRLTLFVPVTSFAVSFQQWYFRFCVAFGIKGIINFGNLGKNDTVEQANFRKKDRAKAWQMINTGILAGIIAALIFYYLPV
;
A
#
# COMPACT_ATOMS: atom_id res chain seq x y z
N MET A 1 -31.06 -40.56 44.04
CA MET A 1 -31.14 -39.52 42.99
C MET A 1 -30.55 -38.26 43.61
N GLU A 2 -29.22 -38.17 43.61
CA GLU A 2 -28.51 -37.03 44.21
C GLU A 2 -28.45 -35.88 43.20
N THR A 3 -28.92 -34.71 43.60
CA THR A 3 -28.82 -33.48 42.81
C THR A 3 -27.40 -32.95 42.89
N ILE A 4 -26.70 -32.99 41.77
CA ILE A 4 -25.38 -32.38 41.59
C ILE A 4 -25.56 -30.86 41.71
N THR A 5 -25.04 -30.28 42.79
CA THR A 5 -24.96 -28.83 42.99
C THR A 5 -23.75 -28.30 42.22
N LEU A 6 -23.98 -27.55 41.15
CA LEU A 6 -22.91 -26.90 40.39
C LEU A 6 -22.38 -25.68 41.17
N ASN A 7 -21.08 -25.69 41.43
CA ASN A 7 -20.33 -24.65 42.11
C ASN A 7 -20.35 -23.33 41.28
N PRO A 8 -20.68 -22.17 41.87
CA PRO A 8 -20.69 -20.88 41.17
C PRO A 8 -19.31 -20.43 40.66
N GLN A 9 -18.21 -21.05 41.08
CA GLN A 9 -16.87 -20.73 40.56
C GLN A 9 -16.61 -21.24 39.13
N ILE A 10 -17.42 -22.17 38.59
CA ILE A 10 -17.25 -22.63 37.20
C ILE A 10 -17.73 -21.57 36.19
N LEU A 11 -18.62 -20.65 36.59
CA LEU A 11 -19.08 -19.55 35.73
C LEU A 11 -18.04 -18.42 35.58
N SER A 12 -16.98 -18.42 36.39
CA SER A 12 -15.90 -17.41 36.35
C SER A 12 -14.75 -17.78 35.42
N MET A 13 -14.66 -19.04 34.96
CA MET A 13 -13.53 -19.51 34.14
C MET A 13 -13.84 -19.52 32.63
N THR A 14 -15.07 -19.23 32.22
CA THR A 14 -15.47 -19.14 30.82
C THR A 14 -15.42 -17.72 30.25
N GLU A 15 -15.29 -16.67 31.06
CA GLU A 15 -15.15 -15.29 30.56
C GLU A 15 -13.70 -14.82 30.35
N PHE A 16 -12.71 -15.53 30.88
CA PHE A 16 -11.29 -15.13 30.73
C PHE A 16 -10.66 -15.57 29.38
N GLY A 17 -11.40 -16.33 28.57
CA GLY A 17 -10.91 -16.95 27.33
C GLY A 17 -11.39 -16.33 26.01
N SER A 18 -12.15 -15.22 26.03
CA SER A 18 -12.81 -14.66 24.83
C SER A 18 -12.46 -13.19 24.54
N ASN A 19 -11.37 -12.66 25.07
CA ASN A 19 -10.95 -11.27 24.79
C ASN A 19 -9.47 -11.12 24.47
N ILE A 20 -8.91 -12.09 23.74
CA ILE A 20 -7.70 -11.84 22.98
C ILE A 20 -8.06 -12.00 21.50
N ASN A 21 -8.64 -10.94 20.95
CA ASN A 21 -8.75 -10.72 19.52
C ASN A 21 -7.34 -10.43 18.99
N ARG A 22 -6.49 -11.47 18.94
CA ARG A 22 -5.05 -11.42 18.68
C ARG A 22 -4.71 -11.13 17.21
N ASN A 23 -5.64 -10.56 16.45
CA ASN A 23 -5.57 -10.41 14.99
C ASN A 23 -5.82 -8.98 14.47
N ASP A 24 -5.88 -7.95 15.33
CA ASP A 24 -6.14 -6.56 14.86
C ASP A 24 -5.17 -5.46 15.35
N GLU A 25 -4.39 -5.66 16.41
CA GLU A 25 -3.58 -4.56 16.97
C GLU A 25 -2.20 -4.36 16.35
N THR A 26 -1.63 -5.36 15.67
CA THR A 26 -0.25 -5.26 15.14
C THR A 26 -0.17 -4.59 13.76
N ASP A 27 -1.28 -4.54 13.02
CA ASP A 27 -1.34 -3.92 11.67
C ASP A 27 -1.74 -2.44 11.70
N ASN A 28 -2.06 -1.89 12.87
CA ASN A 28 -2.57 -0.52 13.03
C ASN A 28 -1.58 0.44 13.72
N HIS A 29 -0.31 0.05 13.86
CA HIS A 29 0.68 0.90 14.51
C HIS A 29 1.55 1.68 13.51
N TYR A 30 1.68 2.98 13.74
CA TYR A 30 2.53 3.87 12.97
C TYR A 30 4.02 3.59 13.24
N ILE A 31 4.80 3.45 12.17
CA ILE A 31 6.27 3.33 12.25
C ILE A 31 6.90 4.34 11.28
N PRO A 32 7.60 5.38 11.78
CA PRO A 32 8.17 6.43 10.94
C PRO A 32 9.09 5.90 9.84
N GLY A 33 8.81 6.24 8.59
CA GLY A 33 9.55 5.81 7.40
C GLY A 33 9.30 4.36 6.96
N VAL A 34 8.36 3.66 7.62
CA VAL A 34 8.08 2.24 7.35
C VAL A 34 6.61 2.03 7.01
N CYS A 35 5.68 2.44 7.88
CA CYS A 35 4.23 2.21 7.73
C CYS A 35 3.45 3.43 8.25
N ASN A 36 2.49 3.94 7.46
CA ASN A 36 1.68 5.11 7.83
C ASN A 36 0.18 4.99 7.47
N ILE A 37 -0.27 3.80 7.05
CA ILE A 37 -1.66 3.54 6.70
C ILE A 37 -2.16 2.20 7.24
N GLY A 38 -3.45 2.17 7.63
CA GLY A 38 -4.16 0.99 8.08
C GLY A 38 -4.88 0.24 6.96
N LYS A 39 -5.62 -0.80 7.35
CA LYS A 39 -6.21 -1.83 6.47
C LYS A 39 -7.07 -1.25 5.32
N GLU A 40 -7.91 -0.25 5.59
CA GLU A 40 -8.80 0.32 4.57
C GLU A 40 -8.03 1.09 3.48
N GLU A 41 -7.02 1.86 3.87
CA GLU A 41 -6.13 2.52 2.91
C GLU A 41 -5.28 1.50 2.14
N ILE A 42 -4.79 0.44 2.79
CA ILE A 42 -4.03 -0.64 2.13
C ILE A 42 -4.86 -1.30 1.02
N LYS A 43 -6.14 -1.61 1.28
CA LYS A 43 -7.07 -2.15 0.27
C LYS A 43 -7.17 -1.21 -0.94
N ARG A 44 -7.29 0.09 -0.70
CA ARG A 44 -7.32 1.10 -1.78
C ARG A 44 -6.03 1.13 -2.60
N ARG A 45 -4.86 1.03 -1.97
CA ARG A 45 -3.57 0.98 -2.69
C ARG A 45 -3.40 -0.30 -3.50
N LYS A 46 -3.92 -1.43 -2.99
CA LYS A 46 -3.97 -2.68 -3.75
C LYS A 46 -4.78 -2.54 -5.04
N VAL A 47 -5.97 -1.93 -4.96
CA VAL A 47 -6.82 -1.67 -6.14
C VAL A 47 -6.10 -0.75 -7.13
N ALA A 48 -5.46 0.32 -6.65
CA ALA A 48 -4.68 1.21 -7.53
C ALA A 48 -3.52 0.50 -8.23
N ALA A 49 -2.81 -0.39 -7.52
CA ALA A 49 -1.75 -1.22 -8.09
C ALA A 49 -2.29 -2.18 -9.17
N LEU A 50 -3.40 -2.88 -8.91
CA LEU A 50 -4.00 -3.74 -9.93
C LEU A 50 -4.51 -2.95 -11.14
N ALA A 51 -5.17 -1.81 -10.93
CA ALA A 51 -5.69 -0.99 -12.01
C ALA A 51 -4.58 -0.47 -12.92
N SER A 52 -3.49 0.04 -12.34
CA SER A 52 -2.32 0.50 -13.09
C SER A 52 -1.59 -0.64 -13.81
N LEU A 53 -1.55 -1.84 -13.23
CA LEU A 53 -1.04 -3.03 -13.91
C LEU A 53 -1.88 -3.38 -15.14
N VAL A 54 -3.20 -3.42 -15.01
CA VAL A 54 -4.12 -3.72 -16.13
C VAL A 54 -3.97 -2.69 -17.24
N VAL A 55 -3.93 -1.40 -16.91
CA VAL A 55 -3.69 -0.32 -17.89
C VAL A 55 -2.34 -0.50 -18.58
N THR A 56 -1.29 -0.86 -17.83
CA THR A 56 0.05 -1.13 -18.40
C THR A 56 0.00 -2.26 -19.42
N VAL A 57 -0.62 -3.39 -19.08
CA VAL A 57 -0.73 -4.54 -19.97
C VAL A 57 -1.52 -4.20 -21.23
N ILE A 58 -2.67 -3.52 -21.09
CA ILE A 58 -3.48 -3.09 -22.24
C ILE A 58 -2.66 -2.17 -23.15
N LEU A 59 -1.95 -1.19 -22.59
CA LEU A 59 -1.13 -0.28 -23.39
C LEU A 59 -0.01 -1.01 -24.12
N ILE A 60 0.67 -1.95 -23.47
CA ILE A 60 1.68 -2.80 -24.12
C ILE A 60 1.06 -3.53 -25.32
N MET A 61 -0.09 -4.18 -25.15
CA MET A 61 -0.76 -4.89 -26.25
C MET A 61 -1.10 -3.95 -27.42
N VAL A 62 -1.65 -2.77 -27.15
CA VAL A 62 -1.97 -1.78 -28.19
C VAL A 62 -0.71 -1.33 -28.94
N LEU A 63 0.38 -1.02 -28.22
CA LEU A 63 1.64 -0.56 -28.82
C LEU A 63 2.35 -1.63 -29.66
N LEU A 64 2.14 -2.91 -29.34
CA LEU A 64 2.68 -4.03 -30.14
C LEU A 64 1.83 -4.29 -31.39
N LEU A 65 0.53 -4.00 -31.36
CA LEU A 65 -0.37 -4.21 -32.50
C LEU A 65 -0.41 -3.03 -33.49
N LEU A 66 -0.04 -1.81 -33.06
CA LEU A 66 -0.06 -0.58 -33.87
C LEU A 66 1.37 -0.04 -34.10
N PRO A 67 2.10 -0.51 -35.13
CA PRO A 67 3.54 -0.28 -35.30
C PRO A 67 3.94 1.10 -35.84
N GLU A 68 3.10 2.13 -35.72
CA GLU A 68 3.25 3.38 -36.47
C GLU A 68 4.44 4.26 -36.05
N ASN A 69 4.74 4.39 -34.75
CA ASN A 69 5.84 5.24 -34.29
C ASN A 69 6.44 4.76 -32.96
N ARG A 70 7.75 4.49 -32.96
CA ARG A 70 8.50 4.04 -31.77
C ARG A 70 8.43 5.03 -30.60
N LEU A 71 8.24 6.33 -30.86
CA LEU A 71 8.08 7.34 -29.83
C LEU A 71 6.84 7.09 -28.95
N TRP A 72 5.78 6.48 -29.48
CA TRP A 72 4.61 6.10 -28.67
C TRP A 72 4.95 5.12 -27.56
N ARG A 73 6.00 4.32 -27.72
CA ARG A 73 6.44 3.37 -26.68
C ARG A 73 6.94 4.08 -25.41
N LEU A 74 7.38 5.33 -25.51
CA LEU A 74 7.76 6.14 -24.35
C LEU A 74 6.57 6.47 -23.44
N THR A 75 5.32 6.37 -23.94
CA THR A 75 4.12 6.56 -23.12
C THR A 75 3.98 5.49 -22.02
N LEU A 76 4.65 4.33 -22.16
CA LEU A 76 4.71 3.31 -21.11
C LEU A 76 5.33 3.80 -19.80
N PHE A 77 6.11 4.89 -19.84
CA PHE A 77 6.66 5.53 -18.66
C PHE A 77 5.58 5.78 -17.59
N VAL A 78 4.42 6.32 -17.99
CA VAL A 78 3.37 6.76 -17.06
C VAL A 78 2.69 5.60 -16.33
N PRO A 79 2.12 4.60 -17.01
CA PRO A 79 1.43 3.50 -16.32
C PRO A 79 2.39 2.59 -15.57
N VAL A 80 3.63 2.39 -16.05
CA VAL A 80 4.64 1.63 -15.29
C VAL A 80 5.07 2.36 -14.02
N THR A 81 5.33 3.67 -14.09
CA THR A 81 5.64 4.47 -12.88
C THR A 81 4.48 4.41 -11.90
N SER A 82 3.25 4.55 -12.39
CA SER A 82 2.03 4.49 -11.57
C SER A 82 1.87 3.13 -10.89
N PHE A 83 2.14 2.05 -11.62
CA PHE A 83 2.14 0.69 -11.08
C PHE A 83 3.21 0.51 -10.01
N ALA A 84 4.46 0.88 -10.29
CA ALA A 84 5.56 0.74 -9.35
C ALA A 84 5.29 1.49 -8.04
N VAL A 85 4.89 2.76 -8.12
CA VAL A 85 4.57 3.55 -6.93
C VAL A 85 3.37 2.96 -6.16
N SER A 86 2.30 2.57 -6.85
CA SER A 86 1.11 2.01 -6.20
C SER A 86 1.39 0.65 -5.54
N PHE A 87 2.17 -0.20 -6.20
CA PHE A 87 2.63 -1.48 -5.67
C PHE A 87 3.48 -1.27 -4.41
N GLN A 88 4.43 -0.31 -4.44
CA GLN A 88 5.20 0.04 -3.26
C GLN A 88 4.32 0.52 -2.10
N GLN A 89 3.31 1.36 -2.37
CA GLN A 89 2.39 1.84 -1.32
C GLN A 89 1.58 0.69 -0.70
N TRP A 90 1.15 -0.28 -1.51
CA TRP A 90 0.48 -1.48 -1.04
C TRP A 90 1.41 -2.39 -0.23
N TYR A 91 2.60 -2.67 -0.75
CA TYR A 91 3.58 -3.58 -0.14
C TYR A 91 4.13 -3.06 1.18
N PHE A 92 4.57 -1.79 1.21
CA PHE A 92 5.11 -1.18 2.43
C PHE A 92 4.04 -0.67 3.39
N ARG A 93 2.76 -0.73 3.00
CA ARG A 93 1.66 -0.14 3.80
C ARG A 93 1.95 1.32 4.12
N PHE A 94 2.41 2.03 3.10
CA PHE A 94 2.89 3.39 3.23
C PHE A 94 2.29 4.24 2.11
N CYS A 95 1.50 5.24 2.45
CA CYS A 95 1.02 6.23 1.51
C CYS A 95 2.06 7.35 1.32
N VAL A 96 2.49 7.55 0.07
CA VAL A 96 3.47 8.58 -0.33
C VAL A 96 2.93 9.98 -0.04
N ALA A 97 1.67 10.26 -0.39
CA ALA A 97 1.06 11.56 -0.16
C ALA A 97 0.95 11.90 1.33
N PHE A 98 0.64 10.90 2.16
CA PHE A 98 0.59 11.05 3.61
C PHE A 98 1.98 11.30 4.20
N GLY A 99 3.00 10.59 3.72
CA GLY A 99 4.38 10.80 4.13
C GLY A 99 4.93 12.19 3.78
N ILE A 100 4.53 12.74 2.62
CA ILE A 100 4.87 14.11 2.23
C ILE A 100 4.17 15.14 3.12
N LYS A 101 2.87 14.94 3.37
CA LYS A 101 2.04 15.85 4.19
C LYS A 101 2.33 15.76 5.68
N GLY A 102 2.93 14.66 6.16
CA GLY A 102 3.15 14.41 7.58
C GLY A 102 1.86 14.01 8.31
N ILE A 103 1.01 13.22 7.65
CA ILE A 103 -0.22 12.67 8.21
C ILE A 103 -0.21 11.14 8.14
N ILE A 104 -1.13 10.50 8.86
CA ILE A 104 -1.35 9.05 8.87
C ILE A 104 -2.85 8.74 8.81
N ASN A 105 -3.23 7.53 8.42
CA ASN A 105 -4.61 7.07 8.56
C ASN A 105 -4.66 5.58 8.89
N PHE A 106 -4.98 5.26 10.13
CA PHE A 106 -5.23 3.88 10.59
C PHE A 106 -6.72 3.60 10.87
N GLY A 107 -7.59 4.59 10.68
CA GLY A 107 -9.03 4.47 10.87
C GLY A 107 -9.78 4.31 9.55
N ASN A 108 -11.00 4.83 9.53
CA ASN A 108 -11.83 4.86 8.34
C ASN A 108 -11.24 5.78 7.26
N LEU A 109 -11.55 5.49 6.00
CA LEU A 109 -11.17 6.36 4.87
C LEU A 109 -11.62 7.81 5.12
N GLY A 110 -10.71 8.75 4.86
CA GLY A 110 -10.96 10.19 5.04
C GLY A 110 -10.67 10.72 6.44
N LYS A 111 -10.54 9.87 7.46
CA LYS A 111 -9.98 10.28 8.76
C LYS A 111 -8.46 10.31 8.65
N ASN A 112 -7.81 11.27 9.28
CA ASN A 112 -6.34 11.32 9.31
C ASN A 112 -5.88 11.98 10.60
N ASP A 113 -4.71 11.55 11.06
CA ASP A 113 -4.03 12.12 12.21
C ASP A 113 -2.74 12.78 11.76
N THR A 114 -2.27 13.77 12.53
CA THR A 114 -1.02 14.48 12.23
C THR A 114 0.15 13.80 12.93
N VAL A 115 1.28 13.69 12.24
CA VAL A 115 2.53 13.25 12.85
C VAL A 115 3.12 14.43 13.61
N GLU A 116 3.02 14.42 14.94
CA GLU A 116 3.46 15.55 15.79
C GLU A 116 4.96 15.83 15.73
N GLN A 117 5.78 14.77 15.71
CA GLN A 117 7.22 14.91 15.85
C GLN A 117 7.90 15.22 14.50
N ALA A 118 8.70 16.28 14.45
CA ALA A 118 9.35 16.74 13.22
C ALA A 118 10.37 15.73 12.65
N ASN A 119 11.07 15.00 13.52
CA ASN A 119 11.98 13.90 13.15
C ASN A 119 11.24 12.76 12.44
N PHE A 120 10.01 12.45 12.85
CA PHE A 120 9.18 11.41 12.24
C PHE A 120 8.68 11.84 10.87
N ARG A 121 8.20 13.09 10.73
CA ARG A 121 7.87 13.69 9.42
C ARG A 121 9.05 13.67 8.45
N LYS A 122 10.28 13.89 8.93
CA LYS A 122 11.49 13.83 8.09
C LYS A 122 11.73 12.41 7.55
N LYS A 123 11.57 11.38 8.38
CA LYS A 123 11.70 9.97 7.97
C LYS A 123 10.65 9.59 6.94
N ASP A 124 9.40 10.02 7.14
CA ASP A 124 8.30 9.76 6.21
C ASP A 124 8.51 10.44 4.86
N ARG A 125 8.97 11.70 4.83
CA ARG A 125 9.30 12.41 3.60
C ARG A 125 10.45 11.73 2.85
N ALA A 126 11.49 11.30 3.57
CA ALA A 126 12.62 10.59 2.96
C ALA A 126 12.16 9.29 2.30
N LYS A 127 11.32 8.50 3.00
CA LYS A 127 10.72 7.28 2.44
C LYS A 127 9.84 7.57 1.23
N ALA A 128 9.00 8.61 1.30
CA ALA A 128 8.12 9.00 0.20
C ALA A 128 8.92 9.35 -1.07
N TRP A 129 9.99 10.15 -0.93
CA TRP A 129 10.87 10.50 -2.05
C TRP A 129 11.63 9.29 -2.60
N GLN A 130 12.08 8.38 -1.73
CA GLN A 130 12.68 7.12 -2.17
C GLN A 130 11.71 6.34 -3.05
N MET A 131 10.44 6.19 -2.64
CA MET A 131 9.42 5.47 -3.41
C MET A 131 9.09 6.12 -4.74
N ILE A 132 8.98 7.46 -4.77
CA ILE A 132 8.77 8.21 -6.02
C ILE A 132 9.93 7.96 -6.98
N ASN A 133 11.17 8.11 -6.52
CA ASN A 133 12.36 7.97 -7.36
C ASN A 133 12.52 6.54 -7.89
N THR A 134 12.28 5.52 -7.07
CA THR A 134 12.32 4.12 -7.54
C THR A 134 11.22 3.82 -8.55
N GLY A 135 10.03 4.40 -8.38
CA GLY A 135 8.93 4.24 -9.34
C GLY A 135 9.22 4.91 -10.68
N ILE A 136 9.75 6.14 -10.65
CA ILE A 136 10.19 6.87 -11.85
C ILE A 136 11.28 6.08 -12.57
N LEU A 137 12.27 5.57 -11.84
CA LEU A 137 13.34 4.76 -12.42
C LEU A 137 12.80 3.51 -13.11
N ALA A 138 11.84 2.81 -12.48
CA ALA A 138 11.18 1.65 -13.10
C ALA A 138 10.46 2.04 -14.41
N GLY A 139 9.76 3.18 -14.42
CA GLY A 139 9.12 3.71 -15.63
C GLY A 139 10.11 4.06 -16.74
N ILE A 140 11.23 4.72 -16.41
CA ILE A 140 12.29 5.06 -17.36
C ILE A 140 12.87 3.79 -17.97
N ILE A 141 13.24 2.81 -17.14
CA ILE A 141 13.80 1.53 -17.59
C ILE A 141 12.84 0.83 -18.55
N ALA A 142 11.57 0.70 -18.17
CA ALA A 142 10.57 0.05 -19.02
C ALA A 142 10.36 0.79 -20.35
N ALA A 143 10.23 2.12 -20.32
CA ALA A 143 10.06 2.92 -21.53
C ALA A 143 11.25 2.78 -22.48
N LEU A 144 12.48 2.81 -21.97
CA LEU A 144 13.69 2.63 -22.77
C LEU A 144 13.80 1.22 -23.34
N ILE A 145 13.53 0.18 -22.54
CA ILE A 145 13.50 -1.21 -23.02
C ILE A 145 12.53 -1.36 -24.19
N PHE A 146 11.30 -0.88 -24.05
CA PHE A 146 10.29 -0.99 -25.10
C PHE A 146 10.62 -0.12 -26.32
N TYR A 147 11.21 1.05 -26.12
CA TYR A 147 11.66 1.91 -27.22
C TYR A 147 12.68 1.22 -28.12
N TYR A 148 13.65 0.49 -27.54
CA TYR A 148 14.69 -0.23 -28.28
C TYR A 148 14.32 -1.66 -28.69
N LEU A 149 13.19 -2.18 -28.23
CA LEU A 149 12.76 -3.54 -28.56
C LEU A 149 12.50 -3.67 -30.08
N PRO A 150 13.19 -4.57 -30.80
CA PRO A 150 12.92 -4.80 -32.22
C PRO A 150 11.67 -5.68 -32.37
N VAL A 151 10.50 -5.06 -32.25
CA VAL A 151 9.18 -5.62 -32.61
C VAL A 151 8.62 -4.84 -33.77
#